data_AF-A0A2V1IWJ0-F1
#
_entry.id   AF-A0A2V1IWJ0-F1
#
_cell.length_a   1.000
_cell.length_b   1.000
_cell.length_c   1.000
_cell.angle_alpha   90.00
_cell.angle_beta   90.00
_cell.angle_gamma   90.00
#
_symmetry.space_group_name_H-M   'P 1'
#
loop_
_entity.id
_entity.type
_entity.pdbx_description
1 polymer ?
#
loop_
_entity_poly.entity_id
_entity_poly.type
_entity_poly.pdbx_seq_one_letter_code
_entity_poly.pdbx_strand_id
1 'polypeptide(L)'
;MQKIITRRVYSDPDGSTADDGYRIFVDRLWPRGESKESFHYDLWVKNVAPSTTLREWFHADPDSRWEEFVRRYTDELRSNPTALQLRRDIAGRPRVTLLYGSKDTIHNNATVLADFLRQ
;
A
#
# COMPACT_ATOMS: atom_id res chain seq x y z
N MET A 1 -0.40 0.34 -20.83
CA MET A 1 0.19 -0.28 -19.63
C MET A 1 -0.36 0.44 -18.40
N GLN A 2 -0.83 -0.30 -17.40
CA GLN A 2 -1.30 0.28 -16.14
C GLN A 2 -0.12 0.86 -15.35
N LYS A 3 -0.25 2.08 -14.83
CA LYS A 3 0.74 2.71 -13.94
C LYS A 3 0.29 2.58 -12.49
N ILE A 4 1.02 1.81 -11.70
CA ILE A 4 0.84 1.74 -10.23
C ILE A 4 1.94 2.58 -9.59
N ILE A 5 1.60 3.53 -8.72
CA ILE A 5 2.56 4.33 -7.95
C ILE A 5 2.23 4.25 -6.46
N THR A 6 3.19 4.60 -5.61
CA THR A 6 3.00 4.69 -4.16
C THR A 6 3.13 6.13 -3.72
N ARG A 7 2.30 6.55 -2.76
CA ARG A 7 2.35 7.91 -2.22
C ARG A 7 2.09 7.90 -0.73
N ARG A 8 2.92 8.65 0.00
CA ARG A 8 2.78 8.81 1.44
C ARG A 8 1.62 9.74 1.73
N VAL A 9 0.69 9.31 2.59
CA VAL A 9 -0.53 10.07 2.95
C VAL A 9 -0.23 11.49 3.42
N TYR A 10 0.84 11.66 4.19
CA TYR A 10 1.25 12.93 4.79
C TYR A 10 1.91 13.92 3.81
N SER A 11 2.28 13.47 2.61
CA SER A 11 2.93 14.31 1.62
C SER A 11 1.94 14.93 0.63
N ASP A 12 0.76 14.32 0.49
CA ASP A 12 -0.31 14.75 -0.40
C ASP A 12 -1.65 14.16 0.11
N PRO A 13 -2.20 14.69 1.21
CA PRO A 13 -3.41 14.15 1.82
C PRO A 13 -4.65 14.35 0.94
N ASP A 14 -4.78 15.51 0.30
CA ASP A 14 -5.95 15.90 -0.49
C ASP A 14 -5.97 15.36 -1.93
N GLY A 15 -4.89 14.75 -2.43
CA GLY A 15 -4.84 14.24 -3.81
C GLY A 15 -4.70 15.33 -4.87
N SER A 16 -3.97 16.40 -4.54
CA SER A 16 -3.84 17.57 -5.41
C SER A 16 -2.93 17.31 -6.61
N THR A 17 -2.23 16.18 -6.65
CA THR A 17 -1.46 15.76 -7.81
C THR A 17 -2.36 15.26 -8.94
N ALA A 18 -2.37 16.02 -10.05
CA ALA A 18 -3.10 15.67 -11.29
C ALA A 18 -2.74 14.28 -11.89
N ASP A 19 -1.68 13.63 -11.39
CA ASP A 19 -1.20 12.31 -11.82
C ASP A 19 -1.51 11.20 -10.81
N ASP A 20 -2.56 11.28 -9.98
CA ASP A 20 -2.86 10.23 -8.98
C ASP A 20 -3.84 9.15 -9.47
N GLY A 21 -4.76 9.45 -10.38
CA GLY A 21 -5.76 8.46 -10.81
C GLY A 21 -6.54 7.88 -9.63
N TYR A 22 -6.73 6.55 -9.58
CA TYR A 22 -7.52 5.90 -8.53
C TYR A 22 -6.69 5.64 -7.26
N ARG A 23 -7.09 6.25 -6.14
CA ARG A 23 -6.37 6.25 -4.87
C ARG A 23 -6.87 5.15 -3.94
N ILE A 24 -5.97 4.24 -3.58
CA ILE A 24 -6.26 3.09 -2.73
C ILE A 24 -5.45 3.19 -1.45
N PHE A 25 -6.12 3.35 -0.31
CA PHE A 25 -5.46 3.30 0.99
C PHE A 25 -5.22 1.86 1.40
N VAL A 26 -3.95 1.52 1.71
CA VAL A 26 -3.52 0.12 1.91
C VAL A 26 -2.95 -0.18 3.29
N ASP A 27 -2.88 0.81 4.18
CA ASP A 27 -2.50 0.56 5.56
C ASP A 27 -3.70 0.08 6.38
N ARG A 28 -3.41 -0.82 7.32
CA ARG A 28 -4.41 -1.33 8.27
C ARG A 28 -4.90 -0.25 9.22
N LEU A 29 -4.01 0.67 9.59
CA LEU A 29 -4.25 1.69 10.59
C LEU A 29 -4.47 3.04 9.90
N TRP A 30 -5.49 3.76 10.34
CA TRP A 30 -5.71 5.14 9.91
C TRP A 30 -4.49 6.01 10.24
N PRO A 31 -4.03 6.90 9.34
CA PRO A 31 -2.90 7.75 9.60
C PRO A 31 -3.21 8.73 10.73
N ARG A 32 -2.31 8.79 11.72
CA ARG A 32 -2.48 9.69 12.86
C ARG A 32 -2.42 11.14 12.38
N GLY A 33 -3.35 11.96 12.87
CA GLY A 33 -3.40 13.40 12.58
C GLY A 33 -4.14 13.77 11.31
N GLU A 34 -4.53 12.81 10.47
CA GLU A 34 -5.31 13.06 9.27
C GLU A 34 -6.81 12.98 9.57
N SER A 35 -7.56 14.00 9.17
CA SER A 35 -9.02 13.99 9.21
C SER A 35 -9.58 13.22 8.02
N LYS A 36 -10.68 12.49 8.21
CA LYS A 36 -11.36 11.76 7.11
C LYS A 36 -11.80 12.68 5.97
N GLU A 37 -12.08 13.94 6.29
CA GLU A 37 -12.55 14.95 5.34
C GLU A 37 -11.42 15.50 4.45
N SER A 38 -10.18 15.54 4.95
CA SER A 38 -9.00 16.05 4.21
C SER A 38 -8.22 14.92 3.53
N PHE A 39 -8.44 13.67 3.92
CA PHE A 39 -7.76 12.53 3.34
C PHE A 39 -8.56 11.94 2.18
N HIS A 40 -8.15 12.26 0.95
CA HIS A 40 -8.82 11.74 -0.24
C HIS A 40 -8.32 10.32 -0.59
N TYR A 41 -9.24 9.37 -0.58
CA TYR A 41 -9.05 8.00 -1.07
C TYR A 41 -10.36 7.50 -1.72
N ASP A 42 -10.25 6.73 -2.79
CA ASP A 42 -11.42 6.12 -3.44
C ASP A 42 -11.80 4.76 -2.84
N LEU A 43 -10.81 4.05 -2.30
CA LEU A 43 -10.99 2.72 -1.70
C LEU A 43 -10.02 2.50 -0.54
N TRP A 44 -10.51 1.93 0.57
CA TRP A 44 -9.65 1.52 1.68
C TRP A 44 -9.62 -0.01 1.80
N VAL A 45 -8.47 -0.61 1.53
CA VAL A 45 -8.26 -2.06 1.52
C VAL A 45 -7.32 -2.47 2.66
N LYS A 46 -7.73 -2.25 3.90
CA LYS A 46 -6.94 -2.61 5.09
C LYS A 46 -6.49 -4.08 5.17
N ASN A 47 -7.21 -4.97 4.49
CA ASN A 47 -6.96 -6.41 4.52
C ASN A 47 -5.81 -6.85 3.60
N VAL A 48 -5.28 -5.98 2.73
CA VAL A 48 -4.05 -6.29 1.98
C VAL A 48 -2.78 -5.95 2.76
N ALA A 49 -2.86 -5.17 3.83
CA ALA A 49 -1.71 -4.85 4.68
C ALA A 49 -1.08 -6.13 5.28
N PRO A 50 0.24 -6.13 5.56
CA PRO A 50 0.92 -7.28 6.17
C PRO A 50 0.27 -7.67 7.48
N SER A 51 0.38 -8.93 7.88
CA SER A 51 -0.08 -9.38 9.20
C SER A 51 0.57 -8.56 10.33
N THR A 52 -0.11 -8.46 11.47
CA THR A 52 0.42 -7.70 12.62
C THR A 52 1.78 -8.25 13.05
N THR A 53 1.90 -9.58 13.14
CA THR A 53 3.14 -10.27 13.49
C THR A 53 4.26 -9.97 12.49
N LEU A 54 3.99 -10.01 11.17
CA LEU A 54 5.00 -9.73 10.16
C LEU A 54 5.46 -8.27 10.20
N ARG A 55 4.52 -7.33 10.39
CA ARG A 55 4.81 -5.90 10.53
C ARG A 55 5.69 -5.63 11.75
N GLU A 56 5.34 -6.19 12.91
CA GLU A 56 6.12 -6.02 14.15
C GLU A 56 7.51 -6.63 14.02
N TRP A 57 7.60 -7.82 13.41
CA TRP A 57 8.87 -8.48 13.15
C TRP A 57 9.77 -7.65 12.22
N PHE A 58 9.24 -7.07 11.15
CA PHE A 58 10.01 -6.21 10.26
C PHE A 58 10.45 -4.91 10.95
N HIS A 59 9.54 -4.26 11.69
CA HIS A 59 9.83 -2.99 12.37
C HIS A 59 10.89 -3.09 13.48
N ALA A 60 11.15 -4.28 13.99
CA ALA A 60 12.19 -4.49 15.01
C ALA A 60 13.62 -4.38 14.46
N ASP A 61 13.84 -4.58 13.15
CA ASP A 61 15.15 -4.45 12.49
C ASP A 61 14.95 -4.30 10.97
N PRO A 62 14.48 -3.12 10.50
CA PRO A 62 14.10 -2.93 9.10
C PRO A 62 15.26 -3.09 8.12
N ASP A 63 16.45 -2.61 8.51
CA ASP A 63 17.65 -2.60 7.67
C ASP A 63 18.11 -4.02 7.30
N SER A 64 18.04 -4.95 8.25
CA SER A 64 18.50 -6.33 8.03
C SER A 64 17.39 -7.28 7.56
N ARG A 65 16.12 -6.87 7.62
CA ARG A 65 14.97 -7.77 7.40
C ARG A 65 14.18 -7.48 6.13
N TRP A 66 14.56 -6.46 5.35
CA TRP A 66 13.79 -6.04 4.18
C TRP A 66 13.56 -7.17 3.16
N GLU A 67 14.62 -7.85 2.72
CA GLU A 67 14.48 -8.89 1.68
C GLU A 67 13.55 -10.03 2.10
N GLU A 68 13.65 -10.44 3.37
CA GLU A 68 12.81 -11.49 3.94
C GLU A 68 11.37 -10.99 4.20
N PHE A 69 11.19 -9.73 4.56
CA PHE A 69 9.88 -9.10 4.65
C PHE A 69 9.17 -9.10 3.29
N VAL A 70 9.87 -8.75 2.20
CA VAL A 70 9.32 -8.80 0.83
C VAL A 70 8.84 -10.21 0.50
N ARG A 71 9.65 -11.24 0.79
CA ARG A 71 9.29 -12.64 0.54
C ARG A 71 8.06 -13.07 1.33
N ARG A 72 8.06 -12.88 2.65
CA ARG A 72 6.96 -13.29 3.53
C ARG A 72 5.67 -12.54 3.22
N TYR A 73 5.74 -11.23 2.99
CA TYR A 73 4.56 -10.43 2.69
C TYR A 73 4.00 -10.78 1.31
N THR A 74 4.86 -11.08 0.32
CA THR A 74 4.41 -11.57 -0.98
C THR A 74 3.67 -12.91 -0.85
N ASP A 75 4.14 -13.82 0.02
CA ASP A 75 3.45 -15.08 0.30
C ASP A 75 2.07 -14.86 0.96
N GLU A 76 2.00 -13.96 1.95
CA GLU A 76 0.73 -13.52 2.54
C GLU A 76 -0.23 -12.98 1.46
N LEU A 77 0.26 -12.17 0.52
CA LEU A 77 -0.55 -11.61 -0.57
C LEU A 77 -1.03 -12.67 -1.57
N ARG A 78 -0.19 -13.65 -1.92
CA ARG A 78 -0.56 -14.75 -2.83
C ARG A 78 -1.72 -15.58 -2.28
N SER A 79 -1.76 -15.76 -0.96
CA SER A 79 -2.79 -16.52 -0.26
C SER A 79 -3.98 -15.66 0.19
N ASN A 80 -3.98 -14.36 -0.08
CA ASN A 80 -5.01 -13.43 0.38
C ASN A 80 -6.08 -13.15 -0.71
N PRO A 81 -7.33 -13.61 -0.52
CA PRO A 81 -8.41 -13.37 -1.49
C PRO A 81 -8.67 -11.89 -1.77
N THR A 82 -8.45 -11.01 -0.78
CA THR A 82 -8.60 -9.55 -0.95
C THR A 82 -7.55 -9.00 -1.89
N ALA A 83 -6.30 -9.45 -1.80
CA ALA A 83 -5.23 -9.02 -2.69
C ALA A 83 -5.48 -9.47 -4.13
N LEU A 84 -5.95 -10.72 -4.30
CA LEU A 84 -6.31 -11.26 -5.61
C LEU A 84 -7.52 -10.53 -6.22
N GLN A 85 -8.51 -10.18 -5.41
CA GLN A 85 -9.66 -9.38 -5.85
C GLN A 85 -9.23 -7.96 -6.22
N LEU A 86 -8.41 -7.31 -5.40
CA LEU A 86 -7.87 -5.99 -5.69
C LEU A 86 -7.16 -5.95 -7.04
N ARG A 87 -6.34 -6.96 -7.35
CA ARG A 87 -5.66 -7.06 -8.65
C ARG A 87 -6.64 -7.10 -9.81
N ARG A 88 -7.78 -7.80 -9.67
CA ARG A 88 -8.85 -7.82 -10.69
C ARG A 88 -9.54 -6.46 -10.78
N ASP A 89 -9.88 -5.85 -9.65
CA ASP A 89 -10.61 -4.57 -9.60
C ASP A 89 -9.82 -3.41 -10.21
N ILE A 90 -8.49 -3.47 -10.11
CA ILE A 90 -7.65 -2.45 -10.71
C ILE A 90 -7.30 -2.71 -12.16
N ALA A 91 -7.39 -3.92 -12.70
CA ALA A 91 -6.84 -4.27 -14.02
C ALA A 91 -7.31 -3.35 -15.18
N GLY A 92 -8.54 -2.80 -15.09
CA GLY A 92 -9.08 -1.85 -16.09
C GLY A 92 -8.69 -0.39 -15.87
N ARG A 93 -7.96 -0.05 -14.80
CA ARG A 93 -7.64 1.33 -14.43
C ARG A 93 -6.29 1.72 -15.01
N PRO A 94 -6.20 2.82 -15.79
CA PRO A 94 -4.93 3.23 -16.41
C PRO A 94 -3.90 3.64 -15.36
N ARG A 95 -4.34 4.13 -14.20
CA ARG A 95 -3.49 4.62 -13.14
C ARG A 95 -4.08 4.36 -11.75
N VAL A 96 -3.24 3.87 -10.85
CA VAL A 96 -3.57 3.58 -9.45
C VAL A 96 -2.48 4.13 -8.54
N THR A 97 -2.88 4.84 -7.49
CA THR A 97 -2.00 5.32 -6.42
C THR A 97 -2.29 4.55 -5.13
N LEU A 98 -1.28 3.84 -4.62
CA LEU A 98 -1.35 3.18 -3.31
C LEU A 98 -0.89 4.15 -2.22
N LEU A 99 -1.78 4.43 -1.28
CA LEU A 99 -1.55 5.36 -0.18
C LEU A 99 -1.07 4.62 1.07
N TYR A 100 0.00 5.11 1.68
CA TYR A 100 0.63 4.51 2.87
C TYR A 100 1.13 5.56 3.89
N GLY A 101 1.25 5.16 5.15
CA GLY A 101 1.61 6.04 6.27
C GLY A 101 3.07 5.96 6.73
N SER A 102 3.83 4.94 6.31
CA SER A 102 5.25 4.79 6.69
C SER A 102 6.07 6.04 6.38
N LYS A 103 7.07 6.34 7.21
CA LYS A 103 8.06 7.40 6.94
C LYS A 103 9.10 6.94 5.90
N ASP A 104 9.39 5.64 5.86
CA ASP A 104 10.29 5.06 4.87
C ASP A 104 9.55 4.95 3.52
N THR A 105 10.06 5.66 2.52
CA THR A 105 9.48 5.71 1.18
C THR A 105 9.97 4.59 0.27
N ILE A 106 11.05 3.92 0.66
CA ILE A 106 11.68 2.83 -0.08
C ILE A 106 11.22 1.50 0.50
N HIS A 107 11.43 1.27 1.79
CA HIS A 107 11.11 0.03 2.49
C HIS A 107 9.76 0.10 3.20
N ASN A 108 8.68 -0.06 2.44
CA ASN A 108 7.33 -0.07 2.97
C ASN A 108 6.44 -1.12 2.29
N ASN A 109 5.33 -1.45 2.95
CA ASN A 109 4.34 -2.41 2.46
C ASN A 109 3.68 -1.99 1.13
N ALA A 110 3.50 -0.70 0.85
CA ALA A 110 2.90 -0.28 -0.41
C ALA A 110 3.83 -0.54 -1.60
N THR A 111 5.14 -0.44 -1.44
CA THR A 111 6.12 -0.81 -2.48
C THR A 111 5.98 -2.29 -2.85
N VAL A 112 5.99 -3.18 -1.86
CA VAL A 112 5.85 -4.63 -2.09
C VAL A 112 4.49 -4.97 -2.71
N LEU A 113 3.42 -4.34 -2.23
CA LEU A 113 2.08 -4.55 -2.79
C LEU A 113 2.01 -4.06 -4.25
N ALA A 114 2.63 -2.91 -4.57
CA ALA A 114 2.68 -2.42 -5.93
C ALA A 114 3.40 -3.41 -6.86
N ASP A 115 4.53 -3.97 -6.43
CA ASP A 115 5.25 -4.98 -7.21
C ASP A 115 4.47 -6.30 -7.36
N PHE A 116 3.73 -6.72 -6.33
CA PHE A 116 2.83 -7.85 -6.42
C PHE A 116 1.70 -7.63 -7.43
N LEU A 117 1.10 -6.44 -7.46
CA LEU A 117 -0.03 -6.11 -8.34
C LEU A 117 0.37 -5.93 -9.81
N ARG A 118 1.65 -5.65 -10.09
CA ARG A 118 2.20 -5.55 -11.45
C ARG A 118 2.51 -6.90 -12.10
N GLN A 119 2.57 -7.98 -11.30
CA GLN A 119 2.83 -9.36 -11.74
C GLN A 119 1.53 -10.06 -12.17
#